data_AF-A0A7C2VHG9-F1
#
_entry.id   AF-A0A7C2VHG9-F1
#
_cell.length_a   1.000
_cell.length_b   1.000
_cell.length_c   1.000
_cell.angle_alpha   90.00
_cell.angle_beta   90.00
_cell.angle_gamma   90.00
#
_symmetry.space_group_name_H-M   'P 1'
#
loop_
_entity.id
_entity.type
_entity.pdbx_description
1 polymer ?
#
loop_
_entity_poly.entity_id
_entity_poly.type
_entity_poly.pdbx_seq_one_letter_code
_entity_poly.pdbx_strand_id
1 'polypeptide(L)' 'MGEITMLTKATSKSKSLRTTVPMGILKQFNLSEGDKLSWEIRAEDGELIIVVKPLKGGRRDES' A
#
# COMPACT_ATOMS: atom_id res chain seq x y z
N MET A 1 -3.63 -14.31 12.32
CA MET A 1 -2.57 -14.47 11.30
C MET A 1 -3.00 -13.70 10.07
N GLY A 2 -2.15 -12.79 9.59
CA GLY A 2 -2.43 -11.99 8.38
C GLY A 2 -2.21 -12.77 7.09
N GLU A 3 -2.58 -12.17 5.96
CA GLU A 3 -2.33 -12.71 4.62
C GLU A 3 -0.89 -12.40 4.18
N ILE A 4 -0.15 -13.41 3.71
CA ILE A 4 1.22 -13.26 3.19
C ILE A 4 1.18 -13.23 1.67
N THR A 5 1.84 -12.25 1.07
CA THR A 5 1.94 -12.11 -0.39
C THR A 5 3.41 -12.09 -0.83
N MET A 6 3.67 -12.47 -2.08
CA MET A 6 5.01 -12.55 -2.64
C MET A 6 5.29 -11.35 -3.57
N LEU A 7 6.51 -10.84 -3.55
CA LEU A 7 6.99 -9.85 -4.52
C LEU A 7 7.35 -10.53 -5.85
N THR A 8 6.95 -9.92 -6.96
CA THR A 8 7.22 -10.41 -8.32
C THR A 8 7.70 -9.26 -9.21
N LYS A 9 8.41 -9.55 -10.30
CA LYS A 9 8.82 -8.52 -11.27
C LYS A 9 7.60 -7.78 -11.83
N ALA A 10 7.62 -6.44 -11.78
CA ALA A 10 6.50 -5.64 -12.24
C ALA A 10 6.32 -5.74 -13.76
N THR A 11 7.40 -5.67 -14.53
CA THR A 11 7.43 -5.96 -15.97
C THR A 11 8.83 -6.46 -16.35
N SER A 12 9.02 -6.96 -17.58
CA SER A 12 10.36 -7.29 -18.09
C SER A 12 11.25 -6.07 -18.35
N LYS A 13 10.65 -4.86 -18.41
CA LYS A 13 11.33 -3.61 -18.77
C LYS A 13 11.66 -2.74 -17.56
N SER A 14 10.99 -2.94 -16.43
CA SER A 14 11.20 -2.17 -15.21
C SER A 14 11.94 -2.99 -14.14
N LYS A 15 12.76 -2.31 -13.34
CA LYS A 15 13.37 -2.88 -12.13
C LYS A 15 12.40 -2.97 -10.94
N SER A 16 11.22 -2.37 -11.05
CA SER A 16 10.22 -2.38 -9.98
C SER A 16 9.69 -3.80 -9.72
N LEU A 17 9.37 -4.05 -8.46
CA LEU A 17 8.63 -5.23 -8.03
C LEU A 17 7.19 -4.83 -7.69
N ARG A 18 6.26 -5.77 -7.84
CA ARG A 18 4.86 -5.64 -7.43
C ARG A 18 4.52 -6.79 -6.48
N THR A 19 3.63 -6.54 -5.54
CA THR A 19 2.97 -7.59 -4.77
C THR A 19 1.47 -7.42 -4.85
N THR A 20 0.74 -8.51 -4.62
CA THR A 20 -0.71 -8.45 -4.45
C THR A 20 -1.00 -7.76 -3.12
N VAL A 21 -1.94 -6.81 -3.13
CA VAL A 21 -2.54 -6.30 -1.89
C VAL A 21 -3.69 -7.24 -1.52
N PRO A 22 -3.71 -7.81 -0.31
CA PRO A 22 -4.76 -8.75 0.09
C PRO A 22 -6.17 -8.17 0.02
N MET A 23 -7.16 -9.00 -0.32
CA MET A 23 -8.52 -8.53 -0.58
C MET A 23 -9.18 -7.87 0.65
N GLY A 24 -8.82 -8.33 1.86
CA GLY A 24 -9.28 -7.70 3.10
C GLY A 24 -8.88 -6.23 3.19
N ILE A 25 -7.65 -5.89 2.77
CA ILE A 25 -7.15 -4.51 2.75
C ILE A 25 -7.89 -3.67 1.71
N LEU A 26 -8.12 -4.21 0.50
CA LEU A 26 -8.90 -3.49 -0.52
C LEU A 26 -10.29 -3.11 0.00
N LYS A 27 -11.00 -4.06 0.61
CA LYS A 27 -12.35 -3.83 1.16
C LYS A 27 -12.32 -2.83 2.32
N GLN A 28 -11.40 -3.01 3.27
CA GLN A 28 -11.29 -2.17 4.47
C GLN A 28 -11.05 -0.70 4.11
N PHE A 29 -10.19 -0.44 3.13
CA PHE A 29 -9.83 0.91 2.70
C PHE A 29 -10.64 1.39 1.47
N ASN A 30 -11.63 0.60 1.05
CA ASN A 30 -12.43 0.83 -0.15
C ASN A 30 -11.56 1.16 -1.37
N LEU A 31 -10.43 0.47 -1.55
CA LEU A 31 -9.48 0.72 -2.64
C LEU A 31 -9.97 0.08 -3.95
N SER A 32 -9.63 0.73 -5.05
CA SER A 32 -9.99 0.36 -6.41
C SER A 32 -8.84 0.66 -7.36
N GLU A 33 -8.90 0.08 -8.56
CA GLU A 33 -7.92 0.38 -9.61
C GLU A 33 -7.87 1.90 -9.89
N GLY A 34 -6.66 2.43 -10.04
CA GLY A 34 -6.43 3.86 -10.24
C GLY A 34 -6.26 4.68 -8.97
N ASP A 35 -6.57 4.12 -7.79
CA ASP A 35 -6.29 4.80 -6.52
C ASP A 35 -4.80 4.97 -6.29
N LYS A 36 -4.43 6.15 -5.76
CA LYS A 36 -3.03 6.47 -5.43
C LYS A 36 -2.75 6.14 -3.97
N LEU A 37 -1.54 5.68 -3.70
CA LEU A 37 -1.04 5.38 -2.36
C LEU A 37 0.23 6.18 -2.08
N SER A 38 0.37 6.73 -0.87
CA SER A 38 1.62 7.27 -0.35
C SER A 38 2.33 6.26 0.52
N TRP A 39 3.65 6.29 0.50
CA TRP A 39 4.53 5.33 1.17
C TRP A 39 5.52 6.10 2.04
N GLU A 40 5.73 5.62 3.26
CA GLU A 40 6.68 6.16 4.23
C GLU A 40 7.42 4.99 4.90
N ILE A 41 8.72 5.15 5.18
CA ILE A 41 9.51 4.17 5.95
C ILE A 41 9.76 4.77 7.33
N ARG A 42 9.48 3.98 8.37
CA ARG A 42 9.72 4.34 9.78
C ARG A 42 10.61 3.27 10.42
N ALA A 43 11.34 3.66 11.46
CA ALA A 43 12.05 2.72 12.32
C ALA A 43 11.29 2.63 13.66
N GLU A 44 10.91 1.42 14.07
CA GLU A 44 10.16 1.15 15.29
C GLU A 44 10.61 -0.21 15.84
N ASP A 45 10.94 -0.28 17.14
CA ASP A 45 11.39 -1.49 17.83
C ASP A 45 12.54 -2.26 17.14
N GLY A 46 13.46 -1.52 16.49
CA GLY A 46 14.60 -2.10 15.79
C GLY A 46 14.25 -2.66 14.40
N GLU A 47 13.01 -2.52 13.96
CA GLU A 47 12.54 -2.93 12.65
C GLU A 47 12.24 -1.72 11.75
N LEU A 48 12.33 -1.92 10.44
CA LEU A 48 11.87 -0.95 9.45
C LEU A 48 10.44 -1.28 9.04
N ILE A 49 9.53 -0.35 9.27
CA ILE A 49 8.11 -0.47 8.95
C ILE A 49 7.79 0.39 7.73
N ILE A 50 7.09 -0.20 6.75
CA ILE A 50 6.54 0.53 5.62
C ILE A 50 5.09 0.89 5.94
N VAL A 51 4.80 2.19 6.01
CA VAL A 51 3.45 2.71 6.18
C VAL A 51 2.90 3.09 4.82
N VAL A 52 1.78 2.46 4.42
CA VAL A 52 1.09 2.71 3.16
C VAL A 52 -0.26 3.36 3.44
N LYS A 53 -0.53 4.52 2.84
CA LYS A 53 -1.79 5.27 3.05
C LYS A 53 -2.47 5.57 1.72
N PRO A 54 -3.79 5.35 1.58
CA PRO A 54 -4.54 5.85 0.43
C PRO A 54 -4.49 7.37 0.33
N LEU A 55 -4.30 7.89 -0.87
CA LEU A 55 -4.37 9.31 -1.19
C LEU A 55 -5.77 9.72 -1.66
N LYS A 56 -6.80 8.89 -1.43
CA LYS A 56 -8.18 9.29 -1.71
C LYS A 56 -8.41 10.65 -1.09
N GLY A 57 -8.83 11.59 -1.94
CA GLY A 57 -8.88 13.01 -1.62
C GLY A 57 -9.38 13.19 -0.21
N GLY A 58 -8.55 13.84 0.61
CA GLY A 58 -9.06 14.41 1.85
C GLY A 58 -10.31 15.17 1.46
N ARG A 59 -11.47 14.66 1.88
CA ARG A 59 -12.47 15.57 2.36
C ARG A 59 -11.69 16.37 3.41
N ARG A 60 -11.33 17.60 3.05
CA ARG A 60 -11.24 18.65 4.03
C ARG A 60 -12.51 18.48 4.86
N ASP A 61 -12.39 17.89 6.03
CA ASP A 61 -13.21 18.31 7.16
C ASP A 61 -12.84 19.78 7.39
N GLU A 62 -13.37 20.64 6.53
CA GLU A 62 -13.46 22.06 6.74
C GLU A 62 -14.76 22.29 7.48
N SER A 63 -14.60 22.56 8.79
CA SER A 63 -15.43 23.39 9.69
C SER A 63 -16.94 23.18 9.72
#